data_AF-A0AAE3LCB6-F1
#
_entry.id   AF-A0AAE3LCB6-F1
#
_cell.length_a   1.000
_cell.length_b   1.000
_cell.length_c   1.000
_cell.angle_alpha   90.00
_cell.angle_beta   90.00
_cell.angle_gamma   90.00
#
_symmetry.space_group_name_H-M   'P 1'
#
loop_
_entity.id
_entity.type
_entity.pdbx_description
1 polymer ?
#
loop_
_entity_poly.entity_id
_entity_poly.type
_entity_poly.pdbx_seq_one_letter_code
_entity_poly.pdbx_strand_id
1 'polypeptide(L)'
;MPNILVRIPANTFDGDARAALARRITEAAAQAEQIPDDPRRRATTWVTVEEVPVASWWCGGADVTTQMVPCLVVAHVPAGVLDAAARARFVQQMHEAFAQAFPAADARRVVTSVMLHDVPDGTWGVNGALWTLPDFARAAGYTHLQHLVA
;
A
#
# COMPACT_ATOMS: atom_id res chain seq x y z
N MET A 1 -2.03 9.91 -0.55
CA MET A 1 -2.14 9.67 -2.00
C MET A 1 -0.92 8.88 -2.46
N PRO A 2 -0.79 7.60 -2.07
CA PRO A 2 0.27 6.75 -2.56
C PRO A 2 -0.19 5.96 -3.80
N ASN A 3 0.77 5.56 -4.62
CA ASN A 3 0.59 4.50 -5.60
C ASN A 3 1.19 3.22 -5.01
N ILE A 4 0.35 2.23 -4.72
CA ILE A 4 0.72 0.99 -4.05
C ILE A 4 0.61 -0.16 -5.05
N LEU A 5 1.74 -0.76 -5.36
CA LEU A 5 1.86 -1.93 -6.22
C LEU A 5 2.05 -3.16 -5.35
N VAL A 6 1.16 -4.13 -5.51
CA VAL A 6 1.12 -5.35 -4.71
C VAL A 6 1.33 -6.54 -5.62
N ARG A 7 2.25 -7.44 -5.24
CA ARG A 7 2.42 -8.75 -5.88
C ARG A 7 2.09 -9.84 -4.87
N ILE A 8 1.16 -10.71 -5.23
CA ILE A 8 0.74 -11.87 -4.44
C ILE A 8 0.91 -13.16 -5.26
N PRO A 9 1.09 -14.34 -4.63
CA PRO A 9 1.10 -15.59 -5.38
C PRO A 9 -0.30 -15.86 -5.96
N ALA A 10 -0.37 -16.43 -7.15
CA ALA A 10 -1.63 -16.77 -7.78
C ALA A 10 -2.51 -17.66 -6.89
N ASN A 11 -3.82 -17.42 -6.92
CA ASN A 11 -4.84 -18.18 -6.19
C ASN A 11 -4.72 -18.13 -4.66
N THR A 12 -4.19 -17.02 -4.09
CA THR A 12 -4.06 -16.85 -2.63
C THR A 12 -5.05 -15.88 -2.01
N PHE A 13 -5.46 -14.84 -2.74
CA PHE A 13 -6.46 -13.86 -2.33
C PHE A 13 -7.55 -13.77 -3.40
N ASP A 14 -8.35 -14.82 -3.54
CA ASP A 14 -9.41 -14.90 -4.54
C ASP A 14 -10.77 -14.42 -4.01
N GLY A 15 -11.65 -14.01 -4.92
CA GLY A 15 -12.99 -13.53 -4.59
C GLY A 15 -12.96 -12.39 -3.58
N ASP A 16 -13.73 -12.55 -2.49
CA ASP A 16 -13.89 -11.54 -1.44
C ASP A 16 -12.57 -11.20 -0.72
N ALA A 17 -11.62 -12.15 -0.67
CA ALA A 17 -10.31 -11.90 -0.06
C ALA A 17 -9.51 -10.84 -0.83
N ARG A 18 -9.65 -10.78 -2.16
CA ARG A 18 -8.99 -9.76 -2.99
C ARG A 18 -9.53 -8.37 -2.69
N ALA A 19 -10.86 -8.25 -2.64
CA ALA A 19 -11.54 -6.99 -2.35
C ALA A 19 -11.25 -6.53 -0.91
N ALA A 20 -11.26 -7.46 0.04
CA ALA A 20 -10.89 -7.19 1.42
C ALA A 20 -9.43 -6.73 1.54
N LEU A 21 -8.51 -7.35 0.81
CA LEU A 21 -7.10 -6.95 0.79
C LEU A 21 -6.94 -5.52 0.27
N ALA A 22 -7.51 -5.21 -0.90
CA ALA A 22 -7.43 -3.88 -1.48
C ALA A 22 -7.97 -2.81 -0.52
N ARG A 23 -9.14 -3.05 0.08
CA ARG A 23 -9.75 -2.13 1.05
C ARG A 23 -8.86 -1.92 2.29
N ARG A 24 -8.33 -2.99 2.87
CA ARG A 24 -7.48 -2.90 4.07
C ARG A 24 -6.15 -2.19 3.80
N ILE A 25 -5.55 -2.41 2.63
CA ILE A 25 -4.36 -1.67 2.19
C ILE A 25 -4.68 -0.18 2.05
N THR A 26 -5.80 0.16 1.41
CA THR A 26 -6.24 1.56 1.31
C THR A 26 -6.42 2.20 2.69
N GLU A 27 -7.07 1.50 3.63
CA GLU A 27 -7.27 1.94 5.02
C GLU A 27 -5.94 2.16 5.75
N ALA A 28 -5.02 1.19 5.67
CA ALA A 28 -3.73 1.26 6.35
C ALA A 28 -2.86 2.42 5.82
N ALA A 29 -2.84 2.63 4.51
CA ALA A 29 -2.11 3.76 3.92
C ALA A 29 -2.73 5.11 4.30
N ALA A 30 -4.06 5.23 4.21
CA ALA A 30 -4.77 6.45 4.59
C ALA A 30 -4.53 6.82 6.06
N GLN A 31 -4.51 5.84 6.97
CA GLN A 31 -4.20 6.08 8.39
C GLN A 31 -2.76 6.54 8.61
N ALA A 32 -1.80 5.90 7.94
CA ALA A 32 -0.39 6.28 8.05
C ALA A 32 -0.12 7.70 7.51
N GLU A 33 -0.76 8.07 6.40
CA GLU A 33 -0.67 9.40 5.80
C GLU A 33 -1.62 10.44 6.41
N GLN A 34 -2.45 10.03 7.39
CA GLN A 34 -3.44 10.88 8.05
C GLN A 34 -4.45 11.54 7.08
N ILE A 35 -4.84 10.78 6.06
CA ILE A 35 -5.93 11.11 5.15
C ILE A 35 -7.25 10.94 5.92
N PRO A 36 -8.12 11.97 5.97
CA PRO A 36 -9.40 11.89 6.66
C PRO A 36 -10.33 10.83 6.10
N ASP A 37 -11.30 10.43 6.92
CA ASP A 37 -12.35 9.48 6.54
C ASP A 37 -13.41 10.12 5.62
N ASP A 38 -12.98 10.59 4.46
CA ASP A 38 -13.81 11.15 3.41
C ASP A 38 -13.62 10.34 2.12
N PRO A 39 -14.70 9.82 1.49
CA PRO A 39 -14.59 8.99 0.30
C PRO A 39 -13.83 9.63 -0.86
N ARG A 40 -13.94 10.95 -1.05
CA ARG A 40 -13.25 11.65 -2.13
C ARG A 40 -11.75 11.73 -1.87
N ARG A 41 -11.35 12.01 -0.63
CA ARG A 41 -9.92 12.01 -0.21
C ARG A 41 -9.33 10.61 -0.24
N ARG A 42 -10.05 9.59 0.22
CA ARG A 42 -9.60 8.19 0.17
C ARG A 42 -9.40 7.68 -1.25
N ALA A 43 -10.15 8.19 -2.23
CA ALA A 43 -9.97 7.83 -3.65
C ALA A 43 -8.60 8.25 -4.22
N THR A 44 -7.85 9.09 -3.51
CA THR A 44 -6.46 9.42 -3.86
C THR A 44 -5.46 8.31 -3.53
N THR A 45 -5.88 7.26 -2.82
CA THR A 45 -5.02 6.11 -2.51
C THR A 45 -5.23 5.00 -3.51
N TRP A 46 -4.23 4.74 -4.34
CA TRP A 46 -4.33 3.78 -5.44
C TRP A 46 -3.63 2.48 -5.07
N VAL A 47 -4.31 1.36 -5.32
CA VAL A 47 -3.82 0.01 -5.05
C VAL A 47 -3.99 -0.83 -6.31
N THR A 48 -2.90 -1.37 -6.81
CA THR A 48 -2.89 -2.33 -7.92
C THR A 48 -2.37 -3.66 -7.40
N VAL A 49 -3.13 -4.74 -7.62
CA VAL A 49 -2.77 -6.09 -7.19
C VAL A 49 -2.50 -6.96 -8.43
N GLU A 50 -1.29 -7.50 -8.50
CA GLU A 50 -0.84 -8.42 -9.54
C GLU A 50 -0.60 -9.82 -8.93
N GLU A 51 -1.04 -10.85 -9.64
CA GLU A 51 -0.73 -12.23 -9.30
C GLU A 51 0.55 -12.71 -9.99
N VAL A 52 1.46 -13.24 -9.19
CA VAL A 52 2.64 -13.94 -9.66
C VAL A 52 2.25 -15.39 -9.97
N PRO A 53 2.50 -15.88 -11.19
CA PRO A 53 2.14 -17.24 -11.58
C PRO A 53 2.73 -18.30 -10.65
N VAL A 54 2.08 -19.47 -10.61
CA VAL A 54 2.59 -20.64 -9.90
C VAL A 54 4.02 -20.96 -10.37
N ALA A 55 4.86 -21.46 -9.45
CA ALA A 55 6.26 -21.78 -9.71
C ALA A 55 7.10 -20.59 -10.22
N SER A 56 6.68 -19.35 -9.94
CA SER A 56 7.41 -18.12 -10.30
C SER A 56 7.86 -17.29 -9.09
N TRP A 57 7.81 -17.87 -7.88
CA TRP A 57 8.20 -17.21 -6.65
C TRP A 57 9.19 -18.06 -5.86
N TRP A 58 10.39 -17.53 -5.64
CA TRP A 58 11.45 -18.20 -4.86
C TRP A 58 11.89 -17.32 -3.70
N CYS A 59 12.11 -17.93 -2.54
CA CYS A 59 12.71 -17.30 -1.39
C CYS A 59 13.97 -18.08 -1.01
N GLY A 60 15.13 -17.41 -1.00
CA GLY A 60 16.42 -18.06 -0.74
C GLY A 60 16.77 -19.17 -1.75
N GLY A 61 16.25 -19.09 -2.98
CA GLY A 61 16.44 -20.11 -4.02
C GLY A 61 15.49 -21.31 -3.96
N ALA A 62 14.54 -21.35 -3.00
CA ALA A 62 13.56 -22.43 -2.87
C ALA A 62 12.13 -21.93 -3.16
N ASP A 63 11.28 -22.80 -3.70
CA ASP A 63 9.84 -22.57 -3.73
C ASP A 63 9.28 -22.80 -2.33
N VAL A 64 8.88 -21.71 -1.68
CA VAL A 64 8.30 -21.72 -0.33
C VAL A 64 6.79 -21.52 -0.33
N THR A 65 6.16 -21.43 -1.50
CA THR A 65 4.73 -21.08 -1.63
C THR A 65 3.80 -22.16 -1.07
N THR A 66 4.30 -23.37 -0.88
CA THR A 66 3.60 -24.47 -0.19
C THR A 66 3.59 -24.32 1.34
N GLN A 67 4.50 -23.52 1.91
CA GLN A 67 4.69 -23.36 3.36
C GLN A 67 4.25 -21.98 3.87
N MET A 68 4.42 -20.95 3.03
CA MET A 68 4.09 -19.57 3.33
C MET A 68 3.50 -18.86 2.13
N VAL A 69 2.88 -17.70 2.36
CA VAL A 69 2.34 -16.82 1.31
C VAL A 69 3.19 -15.56 1.26
N PRO A 70 4.23 -15.51 0.42
CA PRO A 70 5.08 -14.34 0.29
C PRO A 70 4.36 -13.27 -0.52
N CYS A 71 4.27 -12.06 0.02
CA CYS A 71 3.64 -10.91 -0.61
C CYS A 71 4.64 -9.75 -0.67
N LEU A 72 4.61 -8.99 -1.76
CA LEU A 72 5.49 -7.85 -1.98
C LEU A 72 4.67 -6.59 -2.19
N VAL A 73 5.09 -5.50 -1.55
CA VAL A 73 4.49 -4.17 -1.69
C VAL A 73 5.56 -3.16 -2.04
N VAL A 74 5.32 -2.38 -3.10
CA VAL A 74 6.06 -1.16 -3.42
C VAL A 74 5.07 -0.01 -3.28
N ALA A 75 5.31 0.91 -2.35
CA ALA A 75 4.50 2.11 -2.19
C ALA A 75 5.32 3.35 -2.54
N HIS A 76 4.86 4.09 -3.54
CA HIS A 76 5.36 5.42 -3.87
C HIS A 76 4.54 6.45 -3.12
N VAL A 77 5.20 7.30 -2.34
CA VAL A 77 4.57 8.30 -1.47
C VAL A 77 5.21 9.67 -1.75
N PRO A 78 4.45 10.78 -1.77
CA PRO A 78 5.07 12.08 -1.96
C PRO A 78 6.07 12.37 -0.82
N ALA A 79 7.28 12.82 -1.16
CA ALA A 79 8.29 13.16 -0.17
C ALA A 79 7.76 14.21 0.82
N GLY A 80 8.04 14.02 2.11
CA GLY A 80 7.57 14.90 3.19
C GLY A 80 6.20 14.54 3.77
N VAL A 81 5.47 13.56 3.21
CA VAL A 81 4.20 13.10 3.79
C VAL A 81 4.41 12.19 5.01
N LEU A 82 5.37 11.26 4.94
CA LEU A 82 5.61 10.32 6.04
C LEU A 82 6.89 10.67 6.81
N ASP A 83 6.75 10.90 8.11
CA ASP A 83 7.85 10.89 9.06
C ASP A 83 8.25 9.44 9.43
N ALA A 84 9.28 9.29 10.28
CA ALA A 84 9.77 7.98 10.69
C ALA A 84 8.71 7.13 11.42
N ALA A 85 7.88 7.75 12.26
CA ALA A 85 6.84 7.04 13.00
C ALA A 85 5.70 6.60 12.07
N ALA A 86 5.31 7.45 11.13
CA ALA A 86 4.31 7.16 10.11
C ALA A 86 4.78 6.04 9.16
N ARG A 87 6.06 6.00 8.79
CA ARG A 87 6.64 4.88 8.01
C ARG A 87 6.58 3.55 8.76
N ALA A 88 6.94 3.54 10.04
CA ALA A 88 6.85 2.34 10.86
C ALA A 88 5.41 1.83 10.96
N ARG A 89 4.46 2.74 11.19
CA ARG A 89 3.03 2.44 11.21
C ARG A 89 2.55 1.91 9.86
N PHE A 90 2.93 2.54 8.75
CA PHE A 90 2.56 2.10 7.41
C PHE A 90 2.96 0.63 7.18
N VAL A 91 4.23 0.28 7.45
CA VAL A 91 4.74 -1.08 7.22
C VAL A 91 4.03 -2.11 8.10
N GLN A 92 3.81 -1.80 9.38
CA GLN A 92 3.08 -2.67 10.29
C GLN A 92 1.63 -2.90 9.81
N GLN A 93 0.91 -1.82 9.52
CA GLN A 93 -0.50 -1.90 9.13
C GLN A 93 -0.67 -2.55 7.74
N MET A 94 0.31 -2.40 6.84
CA MET A 94 0.33 -3.18 5.60
C MET A 94 0.40 -4.67 5.89
N HIS A 95 1.33 -5.11 6.74
CA HIS A 95 1.42 -6.53 7.10
C HIS A 95 0.09 -7.07 7.66
N GLU A 96 -0.52 -6.31 8.56
CA GLU A 96 -1.82 -6.65 9.15
C GLU A 96 -2.95 -6.71 8.11
N ALA A 97 -2.94 -5.81 7.11
CA ALA A 97 -3.91 -5.84 6.03
C ALA A 97 -3.88 -7.17 5.26
N PHE A 98 -2.69 -7.70 4.95
CA PHE A 98 -2.58 -9.02 4.34
C PHE A 98 -3.03 -10.13 5.29
N ALA A 99 -2.54 -10.14 6.52
CA ALA A 99 -2.88 -11.18 7.50
C ALA A 99 -4.40 -11.26 7.75
N GLN A 100 -5.10 -10.13 7.79
CA GLN A 100 -6.54 -10.06 8.04
C GLN A 100 -7.41 -10.29 6.79
N ALA A 101 -6.85 -10.10 5.59
CA ALA A 101 -7.53 -10.43 4.33
C ALA A 101 -7.30 -11.88 3.91
N PHE A 102 -6.30 -12.55 4.48
CA PHE A 102 -5.93 -13.90 4.11
C PHE A 102 -7.04 -14.91 4.46
N PRO A 103 -7.42 -15.81 3.55
CA PRO A 103 -8.49 -16.78 3.81
C PRO A 103 -8.20 -17.65 5.04
N ALA A 104 -9.12 -17.66 6.00
CA ALA A 104 -8.96 -18.39 7.26
C ALA A 104 -8.84 -19.92 7.11
N ALA A 105 -9.27 -20.47 5.97
CA ALA A 105 -9.13 -21.90 5.65
C ALA A 105 -7.70 -22.29 5.27
N ASP A 106 -6.85 -21.33 4.95
CA ASP A 106 -5.46 -21.56 4.58
C ASP A 106 -4.55 -21.45 5.81
N ALA A 107 -3.85 -22.53 6.13
CA ALA A 107 -2.99 -22.62 7.31
C ALA A 107 -1.59 -22.02 7.09
N ARG A 108 -1.24 -21.59 5.87
CA ARG A 108 0.05 -20.99 5.56
C ARG A 108 0.20 -19.65 6.27
N ARG A 109 1.44 -19.29 6.58
CA ARG A 109 1.76 -17.97 7.14
C ARG A 109 1.92 -16.94 6.03
N VAL A 110 1.27 -15.79 6.16
CA VAL A 110 1.56 -14.61 5.34
C VAL A 110 2.91 -14.01 5.74
N VAL A 111 3.75 -13.73 4.75
CA VAL A 111 5.03 -13.02 4.93
C VAL A 111 5.07 -11.86 3.95
N THR A 112 5.33 -10.65 4.44
CA THR A 112 5.29 -9.44 3.60
C THR A 112 6.65 -8.76 3.52
N SER A 113 7.04 -8.32 2.33
CA SER A 113 8.11 -7.33 2.13
C SER A 113 7.49 -6.02 1.66
N VAL A 114 7.69 -4.94 2.41
CA VAL A 114 7.11 -3.62 2.12
C VAL A 114 8.24 -2.62 1.89
N MET A 115 8.27 -2.02 0.70
CA MET A 115 9.23 -1.00 0.31
C MET A 115 8.51 0.35 0.16
N LEU A 116 8.99 1.36 0.87
CA LEU A 116 8.51 2.73 0.77
C LEU A 116 9.50 3.54 -0.06
N HIS A 117 9.00 4.22 -1.10
CA HIS A 117 9.78 5.14 -1.92
C HIS A 117 9.18 6.54 -1.81
N ASP A 118 10.01 7.48 -1.34
CA ASP A 118 9.67 8.89 -1.43
C ASP A 118 9.88 9.35 -2.87
N VAL A 119 8.81 9.85 -3.48
CA VAL A 119 8.87 10.50 -4.77
C VAL A 119 9.25 11.97 -4.54
N PRO A 120 10.39 12.44 -5.08
CA PRO A 120 10.83 13.83 -4.87
C PRO A 120 9.77 14.85 -5.26
N ASP A 121 9.70 15.94 -4.52
CA ASP A 121 8.71 17.00 -4.76
C ASP A 121 8.82 17.57 -6.18
N GLY A 122 7.68 17.85 -6.82
CA GLY A 122 7.63 18.35 -8.20
C GLY A 122 7.99 17.32 -9.28
N THR A 123 8.20 16.04 -8.95
CA THR A 123 8.51 14.98 -9.93
C THR A 123 7.35 14.01 -10.19
N TRP A 124 6.26 14.13 -9.42
CA TRP A 124 5.08 13.31 -9.57
C TRP A 124 4.04 14.01 -10.46
N GLY A 125 3.76 13.42 -11.63
CA GLY A 125 2.68 13.85 -12.50
C GLY A 125 1.31 13.29 -12.09
N VAL A 126 0.32 14.16 -11.91
CA VAL A 126 -1.09 13.83 -11.65
C VAL A 126 -1.96 14.52 -12.68
N ASN A 127 -2.78 13.75 -13.41
CA ASN A 127 -3.68 14.26 -14.46
C ASN A 127 -3.00 15.20 -15.48
N GLY A 128 -1.74 14.90 -15.84
CA GLY A 128 -0.97 15.69 -16.81
C GLY A 128 -0.23 16.91 -16.26
N ALA A 129 -0.28 17.16 -14.94
CA ALA A 129 0.45 18.25 -14.28
C ALA A 129 1.41 17.71 -13.22
N LEU A 130 2.58 18.34 -13.07
CA LEU A 130 3.46 18.05 -11.93
C LEU A 130 2.87 18.66 -10.66
N TRP A 131 2.76 17.84 -9.61
CA TRP A 131 2.27 18.28 -8.32
C TRP A 131 3.41 18.51 -7.34
N THR A 132 3.22 19.52 -6.51
CA THR A 132 4.05 19.81 -5.33
C THR A 132 3.39 19.29 -4.06
N LEU A 133 4.11 19.24 -2.94
CA LEU A 133 3.59 18.80 -1.65
C LEU A 133 2.32 19.58 -1.21
N PRO A 134 2.23 20.92 -1.39
CA PRO A 134 0.97 21.65 -1.21
C PRO A 134 -0.22 21.12 -2.03
N ASP A 135 0.00 20.69 -3.27
CA ASP A 135 -1.06 20.15 -4.13
C ASP A 135 -1.54 18.80 -3.61
N PHE A 136 -0.62 17.94 -3.19
CA PHE A 136 -0.97 16.67 -2.52
C PHE A 136 -1.70 16.92 -1.20
N ALA A 137 -1.25 17.87 -0.38
CA ALA A 137 -1.88 18.21 0.89
C ALA A 137 -3.31 18.76 0.69
N ARG A 138 -3.54 19.52 -0.38
CA ARG A 138 -4.88 20.01 -0.76
C ARG A 138 -5.79 18.89 -1.22
N ALA A 139 -5.30 17.99 -2.07
CA ALA A 139 -6.10 16.92 -2.68
C ALA A 139 -6.41 15.78 -1.69
N ALA A 140 -5.39 15.24 -1.02
CA ALA A 140 -5.55 14.14 -0.07
C ALA A 140 -5.99 14.64 1.31
N GLY A 141 -5.75 15.92 1.62
CA GLY A 141 -6.22 16.51 2.86
C GLY A 141 -5.49 16.01 4.10
N TYR A 142 -4.20 15.66 3.98
CA TYR A 142 -3.37 15.14 5.07
C TYR A 142 -3.45 16.05 6.30
N THR A 143 -3.91 15.51 7.42
CA THR A 143 -4.25 16.32 8.61
C THR A 143 -3.05 17.13 9.12
N HIS A 144 -1.85 16.55 9.13
CA HIS A 144 -0.61 17.21 9.57
C HIS A 144 -0.01 18.21 8.60
N LEU A 145 -0.44 18.24 7.33
CA LEU A 145 0.13 19.11 6.30
C LEU A 145 -0.80 20.25 5.85
N GLN A 146 -1.92 20.46 6.54
CA GLN A 146 -2.87 21.52 6.13
C GLN A 146 -2.30 22.94 6.24
N HIS A 147 -1.21 23.13 6.99
CA HIS A 147 -0.48 24.41 7.05
C HIS A 147 0.19 24.80 5.71
N LEU A 148 0.32 23.87 4.76
CA LEU A 148 0.89 24.10 3.43
C LEU A 148 -0.13 24.58 2.39
N VAL A 149 -1.43 24.57 2.72
CA VAL A 149 -2.54 24.77 1.76
C VAL A 149 -3.09 26.22 1.78
N ALA A 150 -2.44 27.11 2.54
CA ALA A 150 -2.85 28.51 2.74
C ALA A 150 -2.95 29.32 1.43
#